data_AF-F9GEC5-F1
#
_entry.id   AF-F9GEC5-F1
#
_cell.length_a   1.000
_cell.length_b   1.000
_cell.length_c   1.000
_cell.angle_alpha   90.00
_cell.angle_beta   90.00
_cell.angle_gamma   90.00
#
_symmetry.space_group_name_H-M   'P 1'
#
loop_
_entity.id
_entity.type
_entity.pdbx_description
1 polymer ?
#
loop_
_entity_poly.entity_id
_entity_poly.type
_entity_poly.pdbx_seq_one_letter_code
_entity_poly.pdbx_strand_id
1 'polypeptide(L)'
;MGSSQSALSAEDRTTHSVETVGCGNSMAICTNLRIFQLNVRKTDVVQLSMMNDRDLQDYAVLAVAEPYALNIDGAVVMTPNSHRNWIKFFPIKRHAM
;
A
#
# COMPACT_ATOMS: atom_id res chain seq x y z
N MET A 1 54.53 19.27 18.30
CA MET A 1 53.70 18.35 17.48
C MET A 1 52.62 17.83 18.40
N GLY A 2 51.46 18.49 18.47
CA GLY A 2 50.28 18.22 17.64
C GLY A 2 49.31 17.39 18.48
N SER A 3 47.98 17.50 18.46
CA SER A 3 47.02 18.34 17.76
C SER A 3 45.76 18.30 18.63
N SER A 4 45.01 19.39 18.62
CA SER A 4 43.67 19.50 19.16
C SER A 4 42.72 18.48 18.53
N GLN A 5 41.75 17.97 19.29
CA GLN A 5 40.40 17.78 18.79
C GLN A 5 39.40 17.73 19.96
N SER A 6 38.54 18.74 19.96
CA SER A 6 37.35 18.88 20.79
C SER A 6 36.22 18.15 20.09
N ALA A 7 35.48 17.30 20.81
CA ALA A 7 34.19 16.79 20.36
C ALA A 7 33.26 16.78 21.57
N LEU A 8 32.35 17.76 21.60
CA LEU A 8 31.29 17.90 22.59
C LEU A 8 30.10 17.13 22.02
N SER A 9 29.88 15.89 22.48
CA SER A 9 28.68 15.15 22.12
C SER A 9 27.53 15.70 22.95
N ALA A 10 26.70 16.55 22.35
CA ALA A 10 25.44 16.95 22.92
C ALA A 10 24.49 15.74 22.87
N GLU A 11 24.37 15.04 23.99
CA GLU A 11 23.35 14.03 24.18
C GLU A 11 22.01 14.74 24.38
N ASP A 12 21.25 14.88 23.29
CA ASP A 12 19.82 15.21 23.37
C ASP A 12 19.13 14.06 24.12
N ARG A 13 18.70 14.35 25.36
CA ARG A 13 17.92 13.41 26.16
C ARG A 13 16.50 13.36 25.60
N THR A 14 16.30 12.58 24.55
CA THR A 14 14.96 12.23 24.10
C THR A 14 14.35 11.30 25.15
N THR A 15 13.45 11.86 25.96
CA THR A 15 12.74 11.13 27.01
C THR A 15 11.66 10.30 26.32
N HIS A 16 12.00 9.08 25.89
CA HIS A 16 11.00 8.19 25.29
C HIS A 16 10.30 7.39 26.40
N SER A 17 9.21 7.92 26.95
CA SER A 17 8.28 7.15 27.77
C SER A 17 7.50 6.19 26.86
N VAL A 18 7.94 4.92 26.80
CA VAL A 18 7.13 3.82 26.26
C VAL A 18 6.21 3.35 27.38
N GLU A 19 4.94 3.74 27.33
CA GLU A 19 3.91 3.06 28.12
C GLU A 19 3.42 1.85 27.33
N THR A 20 3.77 0.66 27.80
CA THR A 20 3.18 -0.58 27.28
C THR A 20 1.81 -0.76 27.94
N VAL A 21 0.75 -0.35 27.26
CA VAL A 21 -0.61 -0.71 27.66
C VAL A 21 -0.76 -2.22 27.42
N GLY A 22 -0.84 -2.98 28.52
CA GLY A 22 -1.13 -4.40 28.48
C GLY A 22 -2.49 -4.63 27.83
N CYS A 23 -2.50 -5.20 26.62
CA CYS A 23 -3.72 -5.66 25.98
C CYS A 23 -4.22 -6.88 26.76
N GLY A 24 -5.21 -6.66 27.63
CA GLY A 24 -5.84 -7.71 28.40
C GLY A 24 -6.50 -8.73 27.48
N ASN A 25 -6.00 -9.96 27.53
CA ASN A 25 -6.57 -11.22 27.05
C ASN A 25 -7.85 -11.10 26.20
N SER A 26 -7.73 -10.51 25.02
CA SER A 26 -8.52 -10.90 23.88
C SER A 26 -7.55 -11.68 23.02
N MET A 27 -7.91 -12.91 22.67
CA MET A 27 -7.25 -13.67 21.62
C MET A 27 -7.58 -13.00 20.28
N ALA A 28 -7.26 -11.71 20.16
CA ALA A 28 -7.34 -10.95 18.94
C ALA A 28 -6.35 -11.61 18.01
N ILE A 29 -6.87 -12.31 17.01
CA ILE A 29 -6.05 -12.77 15.89
C ILE A 29 -5.48 -11.49 15.28
N CYS A 30 -4.25 -11.15 15.66
CA CYS A 30 -3.49 -10.06 15.04
C CYS A 30 -3.10 -10.55 13.64
N THR A 31 -4.04 -10.49 12.70
CA THR A 31 -3.70 -10.67 11.28
C THR A 31 -2.88 -9.46 10.84
N ASN A 32 -1.76 -9.72 10.17
CA ASN A 32 -0.96 -8.64 9.59
C ASN A 32 -1.75 -8.04 8.42
N LEU A 33 -2.18 -6.78 8.53
CA LEU A 33 -2.77 -6.05 7.42
C LEU A 33 -1.68 -5.74 6.39
N ARG A 34 -1.76 -6.36 5.22
CA ARG A 34 -0.85 -6.11 4.09
C ARG A 34 -1.56 -5.30 3.00
N ILE A 35 -0.97 -4.18 2.62
CA ILE A 35 -1.45 -3.29 1.58
C ILE A 35 -0.34 -3.13 0.54
N PHE A 36 -0.67 -3.30 -0.74
CA PHE A 36 0.26 -3.09 -1.85
C PHE A 36 -0.25 -1.97 -2.73
N GLN A 37 0.64 -1.07 -3.16
CA GLN A 37 0.30 0.01 -4.09
C GLN A 37 1.19 -0.06 -5.32
N LEU A 38 0.57 -0.01 -6.50
CA LEU A 38 1.27 -0.04 -7.79
C LEU A 38 0.65 0.95 -8.77
N ASN A 39 1.49 1.67 -9.50
CA ASN A 39 1.06 2.41 -10.69
C ASN A 39 1.18 1.48 -11.91
N VAL A 40 0.06 1.21 -12.58
CA VAL A 40 0.02 0.33 -13.76
C VAL A 40 0.14 1.11 -15.08
N ARG A 41 0.33 2.43 -15.01
CA ARG A 41 0.66 3.33 -16.13
C ARG A 41 -0.29 3.17 -17.31
N LYS A 42 -1.58 2.99 -17.02
CA LYS A 42 -2.65 2.75 -18.00
C LYS A 42 -2.30 1.60 -18.96
N THR A 43 -1.63 0.56 -18.49
CA THR A 43 -1.23 -0.60 -19.30
C THR A 43 -2.04 -1.82 -18.90
N ASP A 44 -2.75 -2.40 -19.87
CA ASP A 44 -3.63 -3.55 -19.68
C ASP A 44 -2.85 -4.81 -19.27
N VAL A 45 -1.70 -5.07 -19.92
CA VAL A 45 -0.84 -6.22 -19.62
C VAL A 45 -0.34 -6.20 -18.17
N VAL A 46 0.07 -5.02 -17.68
CA VAL A 46 0.57 -4.86 -16.31
C VAL A 46 -0.56 -5.07 -15.30
N GLN A 47 -1.72 -4.45 -15.56
CA GLN A 47 -2.90 -4.60 -14.70
C GLN A 47 -3.38 -6.05 -14.63
N LEU A 48 -3.46 -6.74 -15.78
CA LEU A 48 -3.89 -8.13 -15.83
C LEU A 48 -2.86 -9.07 -15.18
N SER A 49 -1.57 -8.83 -15.40
CA SER A 49 -0.49 -9.60 -14.76
C SER A 49 -0.56 -9.48 -13.24
N MET A 50 -0.63 -8.24 -12.72
CA MET A 50 -0.76 -7.96 -11.28
C MET A 50 -1.96 -8.70 -10.66
N MET A 51 -3.09 -8.74 -11.36
CA MET A 51 -4.29 -9.39 -10.83
C MET A 51 -4.23 -10.91 -10.80
N ASN A 52 -3.41 -11.51 -11.66
CA ASN A 52 -3.20 -12.96 -11.72
C ASN A 52 -2.00 -13.44 -10.89
N ASP A 53 -1.23 -12.51 -10.34
CA ASP A 53 -0.08 -12.83 -9.50
C ASP A 53 -0.54 -13.57 -8.22
N ARG A 54 0.09 -14.70 -7.95
CA ARG A 54 -0.23 -15.53 -6.78
C ARG A 54 0.34 -14.94 -5.51
N ASP A 55 1.46 -14.24 -5.60
CA ASP A 55 2.15 -13.67 -4.45
C ASP A 55 1.40 -12.43 -3.90
N LEU A 56 0.51 -11.86 -4.71
CA LEU A 56 -0.34 -10.73 -4.33
C LEU A 56 -1.66 -11.14 -3.66
N GLN A 57 -2.01 -12.44 -3.63
CA GLN A 57 -3.28 -12.91 -3.05
C GLN A 57 -3.37 -12.72 -1.53
N ASP A 58 -2.24 -12.68 -0.83
CA ASP A 58 -2.19 -12.49 0.63
C ASP A 58 -2.32 -11.03 1.07
N TYR A 59 -2.40 -10.09 0.11
CA TYR A 59 -2.64 -8.68 0.41
C TYR A 59 -4.14 -8.41 0.59
N ALA A 60 -4.49 -7.74 1.68
CA ALA A 60 -5.86 -7.36 1.96
C ALA A 60 -6.37 -6.27 1.01
N VAL A 61 -5.46 -5.40 0.54
CA VAL A 61 -5.79 -4.28 -0.35
C VAL A 61 -4.70 -4.11 -1.41
N LEU A 62 -5.12 -4.03 -2.67
CA LEU A 62 -4.29 -3.53 -3.78
C LEU A 62 -4.78 -2.14 -4.19
N ALA A 63 -3.93 -1.12 -4.00
CA ALA A 63 -4.15 0.22 -4.47
C ALA A 63 -3.53 0.41 -5.86
N VAL A 64 -4.36 0.61 -6.87
CA VAL A 64 -3.91 0.78 -8.26
C VAL A 64 -3.95 2.25 -8.66
N ALA A 65 -2.80 2.82 -9.01
CA ALA A 65 -2.69 4.13 -9.62
C ALA A 65 -2.66 4.02 -11.15
N GLU A 66 -3.33 4.96 -11.82
CA GLU A 66 -3.48 4.99 -13.28
C GLU A 66 -3.94 3.64 -13.87
N PRO A 67 -5.09 3.10 -13.43
CA PRO A 67 -5.60 1.85 -13.98
C PRO A 67 -5.85 1.97 -15.49
N TYR A 68 -5.62 0.89 -16.21
CA TYR A 68 -6.14 0.73 -17.55
C TYR A 68 -7.67 0.72 -17.49
N ALA A 69 -8.26 1.70 -18.17
CA ALA A 69 -9.68 1.91 -18.26
C ALA A 69 -10.04 2.29 -19.70
N LEU A 70 -11.12 1.71 -20.20
CA LEU A 70 -11.68 1.94 -21.52
C LEU A 70 -12.94 2.78 -21.40
N ASN A 71 -13.16 3.66 -22.36
CA ASN A 71 -14.46 4.32 -22.54
C ASN A 71 -15.23 3.55 -23.62
N ILE A 72 -16.30 2.87 -23.23
CA ILE A 72 -17.19 2.13 -24.13
C ILE A 72 -18.58 2.72 -23.94
N ASP A 73 -19.18 3.25 -25.01
CA ASP A 73 -20.51 3.88 -24.99
C ASP A 73 -20.69 4.95 -23.90
N GLY A 74 -19.63 5.72 -23.64
CA GLY A 74 -19.62 6.76 -22.60
C GLY A 74 -19.47 6.24 -21.16
N ALA A 75 -19.34 4.92 -20.98
CA ALA A 75 -19.06 4.30 -19.69
C ALA A 75 -17.57 3.97 -19.53
N VAL A 76 -17.02 4.30 -18.37
CA VAL A 76 -15.65 3.91 -17.98
C VAL A 76 -15.69 2.45 -17.51
N VAL A 77 -15.04 1.57 -18.27
CA VAL A 77 -14.93 0.13 -18.02
C VAL A 77 -13.47 -0.19 -17.65
N MET A 78 -13.24 -1.01 -16.62
CA MET A 78 -11.89 -1.41 -16.21
C MET A 78 -11.72 -2.92 -16.42
N THR A 79 -10.64 -3.34 -17.07
CA THR A 79 -10.36 -4.78 -17.22
C THR A 79 -9.55 -5.29 -16.04
N PRO A 80 -9.88 -6.47 -15.48
CA PRO A 80 -11.10 -7.23 -15.64
C PRO A 80 -12.22 -6.65 -14.75
N ASN A 81 -13.45 -6.66 -15.26
CA ASN A 81 -14.64 -6.21 -14.52
C ASN A 81 -15.03 -7.15 -13.36
N SER A 82 -14.47 -8.36 -13.32
CA SER A 82 -14.67 -9.37 -12.28
C SER A 82 -13.49 -10.34 -12.26
N HIS A 83 -13.00 -10.70 -11.07
CA HIS A 83 -11.92 -11.66 -10.91
C HIS A 83 -12.15 -12.51 -9.66
N ARG A 84 -11.95 -13.82 -9.73
CA ARG A 84 -12.27 -14.75 -8.63
C ARG A 84 -11.56 -14.44 -7.30
N ASN A 85 -10.37 -13.83 -7.36
CA ASN A 85 -9.59 -13.46 -6.18
C ASN A 85 -9.88 -12.03 -5.69
N TRP A 86 -10.54 -11.18 -6.50
CA TRP A 86 -10.70 -9.76 -6.20
C TRP A 86 -12.18 -9.39 -6.16
N ILE A 87 -12.66 -9.06 -4.97
CA ILE A 87 -14.09 -8.92 -4.66
C ILE A 87 -14.69 -7.66 -5.30
N LYS A 88 -13.95 -6.55 -5.32
CA LYS A 88 -14.49 -5.26 -5.77
C LYS A 88 -13.41 -4.24 -6.09
N PHE A 89 -13.65 -3.42 -7.11
CA PHE A 89 -12.88 -2.22 -7.41
C PHE A 89 -13.55 -0.98 -6.83
N PHE A 90 -12.80 -0.16 -6.09
CA PHE A 90 -13.26 1.11 -5.54
C PHE A 90 -12.54 2.27 -6.22
N PRO A 91 -13.11 2.87 -7.29
CA PRO A 91 -12.51 4.04 -7.92
C PRO A 91 -12.59 5.22 -6.95
N ILE A 92 -11.42 5.76 -6.58
CA ILE A 92 -11.31 6.83 -5.56
C ILE A 92 -11.49 8.23 -6.20
N LYS A 93 -11.03 8.40 -7.45
CA LYS A 93 -11.21 9.65 -8.22
C LYS A 93 -11.38 9.34 -9.70
N ARG A 94 -12.33 10.03 -10.33
CA ARG A 94 -12.41 10.16 -11.80
C ARG A 94 -11.77 11.50 -12.16
N HIS A 95 -10.76 11.48 -13.02
CA HIS A 95 -10.29 12.71 -13.66
C HIS A 95 -11.21 12.98 -14.84
N ALA A 96 -11.96 14.09 -14.80
CA ALA A 96 -12.60 14.63 -15.99
C ALA A 96 -11.50 15.15 -16.93
N MET A 97 -11.59 14.82 -18.21
CA MET A 97 -10.79 15.44 -19.26
C MET A 97 -11.21 16.89 -19.45
#